data_AF-A0A396KCG3-F1
#
_entry.id   AF-A0A396KCG3-F1
#
_cell.length_a   1.000
_cell.length_b   1.000
_cell.length_c   1.000
_cell.angle_alpha   90.00
_cell.angle_beta   90.00
_cell.angle_gamma   90.00
#
_symmetry.space_group_name_H-M   'P 1'
#
loop_
_entity.id
_entity.type
_entity.pdbx_description
1 polymer ?
#
loop_
_entity_poly.entity_id
_entity_poly.type
_entity_poly.pdbx_seq_one_letter_code
_entity_poly.pdbx_strand_id
1 'polypeptide(L)'
;MAVFKPMIIQKNETDIGKVVRQLYRFSEDLKYTISNLSLEDNISNDVLNSITDRNNKVRKIQFSTDALNIEYDDYASSVQTKLSQSSESIQLLVATGNVVHEMLTRMEMYGEYIRLTSGHLIIDAQNMKLDKPGNAYFSGNITGGSININNRFAVSPSGDVYIDDALTTTTLNPAKAIVAANMEIYNDDDYINVIGKAATCSELYVSENLNCRKVRYTSDKRKKQCIKDIEKADFAGLIPVSYSFRDSGNRAIGYIAQDVYLTQENGKNALGVNRSGKYLELPYVAYSALYAKGIQENQKRINKLKEQIKKVRDVKL
;
A
#
# COMPACT_ATOMS: atom_id res chain seq x y z
N MET A 1 2.98 -71.59 9.83
CA MET A 1 1.89 -72.13 10.67
C MET A 1 2.37 -73.40 11.34
N ALA A 2 2.59 -73.37 12.66
CA ALA A 2 2.73 -74.60 13.44
C ALA A 2 1.35 -75.27 13.47
N VAL A 3 1.17 -76.34 12.69
CA VAL A 3 -0.10 -77.06 12.59
C VAL A 3 -0.27 -77.89 13.86
N PHE A 4 -1.26 -77.56 14.69
CA PHE A 4 -1.64 -78.37 15.84
C PHE A 4 -1.96 -79.80 15.39
N LYS A 5 -1.14 -80.77 15.80
CA LYS A 5 -1.43 -82.19 15.59
C LYS A 5 -2.12 -82.74 16.84
N PRO A 6 -3.39 -83.17 16.75
CA PRO A 6 -4.05 -83.77 17.89
C PRO A 6 -3.33 -85.06 18.29
N MET A 7 -3.12 -85.27 19.59
CA MET A 7 -2.60 -86.52 20.10
C MET A 7 -3.65 -87.63 19.89
N ILE A 8 -3.30 -88.66 19.13
CA ILE A 8 -4.16 -89.82 18.91
C ILE A 8 -3.59 -90.99 19.72
N ILE A 9 -4.19 -91.28 20.87
CA ILE A 9 -3.96 -92.51 21.61
C ILE A 9 -4.98 -93.55 21.12
N GLN A 10 -4.51 -94.70 20.66
CA GLN A 10 -5.41 -95.78 20.26
C GLN A 10 -6.14 -96.33 21.50
N LYS A 11 -7.45 -96.58 21.37
CA LYS A 11 -8.35 -96.96 22.46
C LYS A 11 -7.96 -98.25 23.22
N ASN A 12 -7.00 -99.00 22.67
CA ASN A 12 -6.58 -100.32 23.13
C ASN A 12 -5.10 -100.32 23.60
N GLU A 13 -4.44 -99.15 23.65
CA GLU A 13 -3.03 -99.03 24.04
C GLU A 13 -2.89 -99.22 25.55
N THR A 14 -2.30 -100.35 25.95
CA THR A 14 -2.12 -100.75 27.35
C THR A 14 -0.69 -100.53 27.86
N ASP A 15 0.24 -100.11 27.00
CA ASP A 15 1.60 -99.73 27.38
C ASP A 15 1.64 -98.29 27.93
N ILE A 16 1.58 -98.20 29.27
CA ILE A 16 1.65 -96.94 30.01
C ILE A 16 2.92 -96.15 29.67
N GLY A 17 4.05 -96.83 29.41
CA GLY A 17 5.32 -96.17 29.09
C GLY A 17 5.31 -95.49 27.71
N LYS A 18 4.52 -96.00 26.76
CA LYS A 18 4.25 -95.31 25.48
C LYS A 18 3.30 -94.14 25.66
N VAL A 19 2.23 -94.32 26.42
CA VAL A 19 1.24 -93.26 26.68
C VAL A 19 1.89 -92.06 27.38
N VAL A 20 2.69 -92.29 28.42
CA VAL A 20 3.40 -91.22 29.15
C VAL A 20 4.39 -90.48 28.24
N ARG A 21 5.15 -91.19 27.39
CA ARG A 21 6.06 -90.54 26.43
C ARG A 21 5.33 -89.72 25.38
N GLN A 22 4.16 -90.17 24.93
CA GLN A 22 3.31 -89.41 24.01
C GLN A 22 2.73 -88.16 24.68
N LEU A 23 2.30 -88.26 25.93
CA LEU A 23 1.86 -87.12 26.76
C LEU A 23 2.96 -86.09 26.98
N TYR A 24 4.17 -86.53 27.31
CA TYR A 24 5.32 -85.63 27.46
C TYR A 24 5.66 -84.92 26.16
N ARG A 25 5.72 -85.64 25.04
CA ARG A 25 5.97 -85.03 23.72
C ARG A 25 4.89 -84.04 23.34
N PHE A 26 3.62 -84.38 23.57
CA PHE A 26 2.52 -83.45 23.29
C PHE A 26 2.54 -82.21 24.18
N SER A 27 2.92 -82.34 25.46
CA SER A 27 3.05 -81.20 26.36
C SER A 27 4.21 -80.28 25.96
N GLU A 28 5.33 -80.84 25.51
CA GLU A 28 6.46 -80.08 24.95
C GLU A 28 6.05 -79.38 23.66
N ASP A 29 5.37 -80.08 22.74
CA ASP A 29 4.87 -79.53 21.48
C ASP A 29 3.85 -78.40 21.74
N LEU A 30 2.97 -78.55 22.73
CA LEU A 30 2.04 -77.51 23.17
C LEU A 30 2.76 -76.29 23.72
N LYS A 31 3.75 -76.49 24.60
CA LYS A 31 4.53 -75.40 25.20
C LYS A 31 5.31 -74.63 24.14
N TYR A 32 5.92 -75.34 23.17
CA TYR A 32 6.57 -74.73 22.02
C TYR A 32 5.59 -73.99 21.11
N THR A 33 4.40 -74.55 20.89
CA THR A 33 3.37 -73.89 20.07
C THR A 33 2.92 -72.59 20.74
N ILE A 34 2.58 -72.63 22.03
CA ILE A 34 2.05 -71.47 22.77
C ILE A 34 3.12 -70.39 22.98
N SER A 35 4.37 -70.76 23.27
CA SER A 35 5.45 -69.79 23.50
C SER A 35 5.89 -69.06 22.22
N ASN A 36 5.53 -69.60 21.05
CA ASN A 36 5.78 -69.01 19.74
C ASN A 36 4.54 -68.32 19.13
N LEU A 37 3.42 -68.23 19.86
CA LEU A 37 2.28 -67.41 19.45
C LEU A 37 2.52 -65.97 19.91
N SER A 38 2.65 -65.05 18.95
CA SER A 38 2.64 -63.62 19.23
C SER A 38 1.21 -63.12 19.49
N LEU A 39 1.04 -61.94 20.08
CA LEU A 39 -0.29 -61.33 20.30
C LEU A 39 -1.08 -61.18 18.96
N GLU A 40 -0.36 -60.99 17.86
CA GLU A 40 -0.87 -60.90 16.49
C GLU A 40 -1.40 -62.25 15.98
N ASP A 41 -0.86 -63.38 16.46
CA ASP A 41 -1.32 -64.72 16.10
C ASP A 41 -2.57 -65.15 16.90
N ASN A 42 -2.88 -64.46 18.01
CA ASN A 42 -3.87 -64.92 18.99
C ASN A 42 -5.11 -64.01 19.11
N ILE A 43 -5.04 -62.78 18.63
CA ILE A 43 -6.21 -61.92 18.44
C ILE A 43 -6.66 -62.08 16.99
N SER A 44 -7.85 -62.65 16.76
CA SER A 44 -8.38 -62.70 15.40
C SER A 44 -8.54 -61.26 14.89
N ASN A 45 -8.18 -61.03 13.63
CA ASN A 45 -8.41 -59.75 12.97
C ASN A 45 -9.86 -59.28 13.10
N ASP A 46 -10.83 -60.16 13.35
CA ASP A 46 -12.25 -59.81 13.54
C ASP A 46 -12.51 -58.97 14.81
N VAL A 47 -11.74 -59.19 15.88
CA VAL A 47 -11.84 -58.39 17.13
C VAL A 47 -11.25 -56.99 16.93
N LEU A 48 -10.18 -56.87 16.14
CA LEU A 48 -9.57 -55.59 15.74
C LEU A 48 -10.40 -54.85 14.68
N ASN A 49 -11.04 -55.60 13.78
CA ASN A 49 -11.89 -55.08 12.70
C ASN A 49 -13.29 -54.65 13.15
N SER A 50 -13.64 -54.79 14.45
CA SER A 50 -15.01 -54.71 15.01
C SER A 50 -16.01 -53.87 14.19
N ILE A 51 -16.64 -54.52 13.22
CA ILE A 51 -17.78 -54.00 12.47
C ILE A 51 -18.93 -54.02 13.44
N THR A 52 -19.17 -52.90 14.11
CA THR A 52 -20.38 -52.73 14.91
C THR A 52 -21.45 -52.23 13.96
N ASP A 53 -22.18 -53.15 13.32
CA ASP A 53 -23.42 -52.82 12.62
C ASP A 53 -24.53 -52.68 13.66
N ARG A 54 -24.98 -51.43 13.89
CA ARG A 54 -26.17 -51.13 14.68
C ARG A 54 -26.95 -50.02 14.00
N ASN A 55 -28.22 -50.30 13.67
CA ASN A 55 -29.18 -49.31 13.17
C ASN A 55 -28.71 -48.56 11.90
N ASN A 56 -28.32 -49.27 10.84
CA ASN A 56 -27.89 -48.71 9.54
C ASN A 56 -26.62 -47.83 9.60
N LYS A 57 -25.77 -48.06 10.61
CA LYS A 57 -24.48 -47.39 10.77
C LYS A 57 -23.40 -48.44 10.84
N VAL A 58 -22.37 -48.26 10.01
CA VAL A 58 -21.20 -49.13 9.96
C VAL A 58 -19.99 -48.33 10.38
N ARG A 59 -19.28 -48.84 11.38
CA ARG A 59 -17.96 -48.35 11.78
C ARG A 59 -16.95 -49.44 11.49
N LYS A 60 -15.88 -49.09 10.78
CA LYS A 60 -14.73 -49.96 10.55
C LYS A 60 -13.47 -49.26 11.03
N ILE A 61 -12.73 -49.93 11.88
CA ILE A 61 -11.37 -49.53 12.24
C ILE A 61 -10.45 -50.67 11.87
N GLN A 62 -9.43 -50.38 11.09
CA GLN A 62 -8.44 -51.34 10.67
C GLN A 62 -7.06 -50.83 11.02
N PHE A 63 -6.33 -51.64 11.77
CA PHE A 63 -4.93 -51.43 12.12
C PHE A 63 -4.08 -52.45 11.36
N SER A 64 -3.06 -51.99 10.64
CA SER A 64 -1.99 -52.82 10.11
C SER A 64 -0.64 -52.18 10.41
N THR A 65 0.46 -52.90 10.15
CA THR A 65 1.83 -52.40 10.31
C THR A 65 2.11 -51.17 9.44
N ASP A 66 1.43 -51.05 8.30
CA ASP A 66 1.71 -50.03 7.29
C ASP A 66 0.70 -48.87 7.31
N ALA A 67 -0.49 -49.06 7.89
CA ALA A 67 -1.55 -48.05 7.83
C ALA A 67 -2.57 -48.14 8.98
N LEU A 68 -3.12 -46.98 9.32
CA LEU A 68 -4.33 -46.81 10.12
C LEU A 68 -5.47 -46.38 9.20
N ASN A 69 -6.57 -47.14 9.19
CA ASN A 69 -7.79 -46.78 8.46
C ASN A 69 -8.99 -46.73 9.40
N ILE A 70 -9.73 -45.63 9.37
CA ILE A 70 -10.98 -45.42 10.10
C ILE A 70 -12.03 -45.01 9.08
N GLU A 71 -13.14 -45.74 9.05
CA GLU A 71 -14.26 -45.51 8.15
C GLU A 71 -15.57 -45.56 8.94
N TYR A 72 -16.44 -44.60 8.64
CA TYR A 72 -17.78 -44.49 9.21
C TYR A 72 -18.77 -44.21 8.10
N ASP A 73 -19.76 -45.07 7.97
CA ASP A 73 -20.87 -44.93 7.03
C ASP A 73 -22.19 -44.90 7.81
N ASP A 74 -22.99 -43.85 7.58
CA ASP A 74 -24.36 -43.73 8.06
C ASP A 74 -25.31 -43.77 6.86
N TYR A 75 -25.89 -44.93 6.61
CA TYR A 75 -26.75 -45.13 5.45
C TYR A 75 -28.11 -44.44 5.58
N ALA A 76 -28.53 -44.02 6.78
CA ALA A 76 -29.77 -43.29 6.98
C ALA A 76 -29.64 -41.80 6.59
N SER A 77 -28.48 -41.20 6.86
CA SER A 77 -28.17 -39.81 6.47
C SER A 77 -27.26 -39.69 5.23
N SER A 78 -26.92 -40.82 4.60
CA SER A 78 -25.96 -40.92 3.50
C SER A 78 -24.62 -40.25 3.79
N VAL A 79 -24.16 -40.30 5.04
CA VAL A 79 -22.89 -39.67 5.47
C VAL A 79 -21.78 -40.69 5.45
N GLN A 80 -20.67 -40.36 4.81
CA GLN A 80 -19.45 -41.15 4.79
C GLN A 80 -18.29 -40.31 5.32
N THR A 81 -17.56 -40.84 6.29
CA THR A 81 -16.32 -40.24 6.81
C THR A 81 -15.20 -41.26 6.76
N LYS A 82 -14.04 -40.86 6.23
CA LYS A 82 -12.86 -41.72 6.14
C LYS A 82 -11.60 -40.98 6.54
N LEU A 83 -10.80 -41.62 7.37
CA LEU A 83 -9.44 -41.22 7.73
C LEU A 83 -8.50 -42.38 7.40
N SER A 84 -7.51 -42.10 6.56
CA SER A 84 -6.45 -43.05 6.22
C SER A 84 -5.09 -42.40 6.50
N GLN A 85 -4.24 -43.10 7.24
CA GLN A 85 -2.90 -42.67 7.57
C GLN A 85 -1.90 -43.78 7.26
N SER A 86 -0.84 -43.42 6.55
CA SER A 86 0.34 -44.25 6.30
C SER A 86 1.61 -43.49 6.66
N SER A 87 2.77 -44.10 6.46
CA SER A 87 4.08 -43.43 6.56
C SER A 87 4.24 -42.27 5.57
N GLU A 88 3.46 -42.26 4.48
CA GLU A 88 3.60 -41.32 3.37
C GLU A 88 2.58 -40.19 3.40
N SER A 89 1.39 -40.41 3.98
CA SER A 89 0.31 -39.42 3.93
C SER A 89 -0.71 -39.58 5.04
N ILE A 90 -1.42 -38.48 5.31
CA ILE A 90 -2.68 -38.46 6.07
C ILE A 90 -3.77 -37.96 5.11
N GLN A 91 -4.86 -38.71 4.98
CA GLN A 91 -5.99 -38.41 4.10
C GLN A 91 -7.29 -38.34 4.90
N LEU A 92 -8.07 -37.27 4.71
CA LEU A 92 -9.37 -37.04 5.35
C LEU A 92 -10.47 -36.84 4.31
N LEU A 93 -11.60 -37.53 4.47
CA LEU A 93 -12.81 -37.40 3.65
C LEU A 93 -14.06 -37.29 4.54
N VAL A 94 -14.96 -36.38 4.17
CA VAL A 94 -16.33 -36.27 4.70
C VAL A 94 -17.29 -36.02 3.53
N ALA A 95 -18.33 -36.83 3.37
CA ALA A 95 -19.32 -36.75 2.29
C ALA A 95 -20.74 -37.00 2.82
N THR A 96 -21.77 -36.36 2.24
CA THR A 96 -23.19 -36.54 2.62
C THR A 96 -24.13 -36.54 1.40
N GLY A 97 -24.99 -37.55 1.20
CA GLY A 97 -26.08 -37.57 0.20
C GLY A 97 -25.68 -37.83 -1.27
N ASN A 98 -26.62 -37.65 -2.21
CA ASN A 98 -26.34 -37.55 -3.67
C ASN A 98 -25.72 -36.16 -3.96
N VAL A 99 -24.48 -36.04 -3.52
CA VAL A 99 -23.40 -35.08 -3.81
C VAL A 99 -23.76 -33.85 -4.67
N VAL A 100 -23.77 -32.67 -4.04
CA VAL A 100 -23.25 -31.46 -4.70
C VAL A 100 -21.74 -31.46 -4.46
N HIS A 101 -20.95 -31.43 -5.54
CA HIS A 101 -19.48 -31.46 -5.54
C HIS A 101 -18.81 -30.38 -4.66
N GLU A 102 -19.57 -29.43 -4.13
CA GLU A 102 -19.12 -28.22 -3.45
C GLU A 102 -18.84 -28.40 -1.94
N MET A 103 -19.23 -29.51 -1.29
CA MET A 103 -19.03 -29.69 0.17
C MET A 103 -17.89 -30.65 0.56
N LEU A 104 -17.16 -31.21 -0.41
CA LEU A 104 -16.06 -32.12 -0.12
C LEU A 104 -14.83 -31.31 0.36
N THR A 105 -14.63 -31.22 1.69
CA THR A 105 -13.35 -30.73 2.22
C THR A 105 -12.37 -31.91 2.34
N ARG A 106 -11.35 -31.92 1.48
CA ARG A 106 -10.28 -32.94 1.49
C ARG A 106 -8.97 -32.26 1.86
N MET A 107 -8.33 -32.72 2.93
CA MET A 107 -6.99 -32.28 3.32
C MET A 107 -6.03 -33.47 3.26
N GLU A 108 -4.91 -33.30 2.56
CA GLU A 108 -3.83 -34.28 2.48
C GLU A 108 -2.53 -33.63 2.94
N MET A 109 -1.88 -34.22 3.94
CA MET A 109 -0.61 -33.71 4.47
C MET A 109 0.51 -34.69 4.17
N TYR A 110 1.54 -34.19 3.51
CA TYR A 110 2.77 -34.89 3.17
C TYR A 110 3.93 -34.26 3.94
N GLY A 111 5.05 -34.97 4.12
CA GLY A 111 6.19 -34.48 4.92
C GLY A 111 6.79 -33.14 4.44
N GLU A 112 6.51 -32.71 3.21
CA GLU A 112 7.06 -31.49 2.60
C GLU A 112 6.00 -30.42 2.25
N TYR A 113 4.70 -30.76 2.21
CA TYR A 113 3.65 -29.84 1.75
C TYR A 113 2.25 -30.21 2.27
N ILE A 114 1.33 -29.25 2.20
CA ILE A 114 -0.07 -29.36 2.63
C ILE A 114 -0.98 -29.17 1.41
N ARG A 115 -1.98 -30.04 1.25
CA ARG A 115 -3.04 -29.95 0.25
C ARG A 115 -4.39 -29.74 0.95
N LEU A 116 -5.15 -28.72 0.55
CA LEU A 116 -6.56 -28.49 0.95
C LEU A 116 -7.46 -28.39 -0.30
N THR A 117 -8.62 -29.04 -0.24
CA THR A 117 -9.77 -28.89 -1.15
C THR A 117 -10.96 -28.46 -0.29
N SER A 118 -11.69 -27.38 -0.63
CA SER A 118 -12.89 -26.90 0.09
C SER A 118 -13.78 -26.05 -0.83
N GLY A 119 -15.10 -26.00 -0.58
CA GLY A 119 -16.08 -25.26 -1.40
C GLY A 119 -15.96 -23.74 -1.42
N HIS A 120 -15.31 -23.14 -0.41
CA HIS A 120 -15.00 -21.70 -0.36
C HIS A 120 -13.50 -21.44 -0.17
N LEU A 121 -12.69 -22.12 -0.99
CA LEU A 121 -11.29 -21.79 -1.25
C LEU A 121 -11.04 -21.92 -2.75
N ILE A 122 -11.03 -20.79 -3.47
CA ILE A 122 -10.66 -20.75 -4.89
C ILE A 122 -9.23 -20.25 -4.98
N ILE A 123 -8.27 -21.15 -5.19
CA ILE A 123 -6.90 -20.83 -5.60
C ILE A 123 -6.81 -21.15 -7.10
N ASP A 124 -7.23 -20.21 -7.95
CA ASP A 124 -7.08 -20.29 -9.41
C ASP A 124 -5.81 -19.51 -9.82
N ALA A 125 -4.70 -20.24 -9.91
CA ALA A 125 -3.36 -19.66 -9.90
C ALA A 125 -2.51 -20.16 -11.08
N GLN A 126 -2.74 -19.65 -12.30
CA GLN A 126 -1.72 -19.71 -13.37
C GLN A 126 -0.59 -18.70 -13.12
N ASN A 127 -0.95 -17.62 -12.45
CA ASN A 127 -0.13 -16.43 -12.30
C ASN A 127 0.20 -16.15 -10.84
N MET A 128 0.16 -17.15 -9.95
CA MET A 128 0.52 -17.02 -8.54
C MET A 128 1.47 -18.16 -8.12
N LYS A 129 2.62 -17.84 -7.53
CA LYS A 129 3.59 -18.83 -7.01
C LYS A 129 4.00 -18.47 -5.59
N LEU A 130 4.01 -19.45 -4.68
CA LEU A 130 4.68 -19.38 -3.38
C LEU A 130 5.90 -20.30 -3.42
N ASP A 131 7.11 -19.80 -3.18
CA ASP A 131 8.32 -20.62 -3.22
C ASP A 131 8.78 -21.11 -1.83
N LYS A 132 9.79 -21.98 -1.80
CA LYS A 132 10.34 -22.56 -0.56
C LYS A 132 10.82 -21.51 0.46
N PRO A 133 11.48 -20.41 0.04
CA PRO A 133 11.76 -19.26 0.91
C PRO A 133 10.52 -18.48 1.42
N GLY A 134 9.35 -18.62 0.78
CA GLY A 134 8.12 -17.92 1.14
C GLY A 134 7.81 -16.69 0.28
N ASN A 135 8.47 -16.52 -0.88
CA ASN A 135 8.18 -15.44 -1.81
C ASN A 135 6.88 -15.71 -2.56
N ALA A 136 5.98 -14.73 -2.58
CA ALA A 136 4.76 -14.75 -3.37
C ALA A 136 4.96 -13.95 -4.68
N TYR A 137 4.82 -14.62 -5.82
CA TYR A 137 4.88 -14.01 -7.15
C TYR A 137 3.48 -13.94 -7.74
N PHE A 138 3.10 -12.79 -8.31
CA PHE A 138 1.87 -12.60 -9.07
C PHE A 138 2.21 -12.07 -10.48
N SER A 139 1.83 -12.77 -11.55
CA SER A 139 2.03 -12.33 -12.95
C SER A 139 0.75 -11.81 -13.62
N GLY A 140 -0.36 -11.73 -12.88
CA GLY A 140 -1.64 -11.16 -13.31
C GLY A 140 -2.06 -9.97 -12.43
N ASN A 141 -3.26 -9.45 -12.67
CA ASN A 141 -3.82 -8.37 -11.85
C ASN A 141 -4.17 -8.87 -10.45
N ILE A 142 -3.87 -8.05 -9.43
CA ILE A 142 -4.42 -8.20 -8.09
C ILE A 142 -5.70 -7.34 -8.02
N THR A 143 -6.86 -7.96 -8.26
CA THR A 143 -8.17 -7.28 -8.29
C THR A 143 -9.05 -7.70 -7.13
N GLY A 144 -9.44 -6.74 -6.29
CA GLY A 144 -10.29 -6.96 -5.12
C GLY A 144 -9.47 -7.21 -3.86
N GLY A 145 -9.19 -6.15 -3.10
CA GLY A 145 -8.55 -6.26 -1.79
C GLY A 145 -7.65 -5.08 -1.44
N SER A 146 -7.21 -5.07 -0.19
CA SER A 146 -6.12 -4.23 0.30
C SER A 146 -4.79 -4.99 0.21
N ILE A 147 -3.73 -4.33 -0.26
CA ILE A 147 -2.36 -4.85 -0.12
C ILE A 147 -1.79 -4.25 1.15
N ASN A 148 -1.09 -5.03 1.97
CA ASN A 148 -0.39 -4.51 3.14
C ASN A 148 0.92 -5.26 3.32
N ILE A 149 2.03 -4.56 3.07
CA ILE A 149 3.39 -5.04 3.31
C ILE A 149 3.92 -4.31 4.52
N ASN A 150 3.79 -4.92 5.70
CA ASN A 150 4.30 -4.42 6.98
C ASN A 150 3.87 -2.97 7.32
N ASN A 151 2.71 -2.52 6.82
CA ASN A 151 2.21 -1.14 6.87
C ASN A 151 3.11 -0.09 6.19
N ARG A 152 4.14 -0.50 5.45
CA ARG A 152 5.07 0.40 4.76
C ARG A 152 4.72 0.57 3.28
N PHE A 153 4.09 -0.43 2.69
CA PHE A 153 3.42 -0.32 1.39
C PHE A 153 2.00 -0.86 1.54
N ALA A 154 1.02 0.03 1.47
CA ALA A 154 -0.37 -0.35 1.63
C ALA A 154 -1.24 0.18 0.49
N VAL A 155 -2.18 -0.65 0.04
CA VAL A 155 -3.27 -0.26 -0.85
C VAL A 155 -4.55 -0.44 -0.08
N SER A 156 -5.34 0.61 0.12
CA SER A 156 -6.62 0.55 0.83
C SER A 156 -7.68 -0.19 0.00
N PRO A 157 -8.80 -0.65 0.60
CA PRO A 157 -9.93 -1.19 -0.15
C PRO A 157 -10.54 -0.23 -1.19
N SER A 158 -10.35 1.09 -1.01
CA SER A 158 -10.73 2.13 -1.97
C SER A 158 -9.69 2.37 -3.07
N GLY A 159 -8.52 1.71 -3.00
CA GLY A 159 -7.44 1.83 -3.99
C GLY A 159 -6.41 2.92 -3.70
N ASP A 160 -6.44 3.51 -2.50
CA ASP A 160 -5.46 4.53 -2.09
C ASP A 160 -4.13 3.87 -1.74
N VAL A 161 -3.02 4.40 -2.27
CA VAL A 161 -1.68 3.85 -2.05
C VAL A 161 -0.95 4.69 -0.99
N TYR A 162 -0.45 4.02 0.05
CA TYR A 162 0.45 4.57 1.06
C TYR A 162 1.83 3.92 0.94
N ILE A 163 2.86 4.77 0.93
CA ILE A 163 4.28 4.38 0.91
C ILE A 163 4.95 5.11 2.06
N ASP A 164 5.54 4.36 2.98
CA ASP A 164 6.37 4.86 4.05
C ASP A 164 7.81 5.06 3.53
N ASP A 165 8.41 6.21 3.83
CA ASP A 165 9.73 6.68 3.35
C ASP A 165 9.72 7.32 1.94
N ALA A 166 10.29 6.67 0.92
CA ALA A 166 10.53 7.27 -0.40
C ALA A 166 9.86 6.51 -1.55
N LEU A 167 9.30 7.26 -2.51
CA LEU A 167 8.87 6.75 -3.81
C LEU A 167 9.89 7.13 -4.89
N THR A 168 10.78 6.20 -5.24
CA THR A 168 11.69 6.35 -6.38
C THR A 168 11.05 5.76 -7.63
N THR A 169 10.77 6.59 -8.64
CA THR A 169 10.20 6.14 -9.92
C THR A 169 10.80 6.90 -11.09
N THR A 170 10.97 6.24 -12.22
CA THR A 170 11.41 6.86 -13.48
C THR A 170 10.29 7.67 -14.15
N THR A 171 9.02 7.41 -13.82
CA THR A 171 7.87 8.16 -14.34
C THR A 171 6.74 8.18 -13.31
N LEU A 172 6.30 9.38 -12.92
CA LEU A 172 5.10 9.59 -12.10
C LEU A 172 4.14 10.51 -12.85
N ASN A 173 3.30 9.94 -13.72
CA ASN A 173 2.41 10.70 -14.61
C ASN A 173 0.96 10.19 -14.60
N PRO A 174 0.22 10.34 -13.48
CA PRO A 174 -1.19 9.99 -13.43
C PRO A 174 -2.02 10.93 -14.33
N ALA A 175 -3.05 10.39 -14.98
CA ALA A 175 -3.86 11.12 -15.98
C ALA A 175 -4.62 12.35 -15.44
N LYS A 176 -4.86 12.42 -14.12
CA LYS A 176 -5.67 13.49 -13.50
C LYS A 176 -4.83 14.51 -12.74
N ALA A 177 -3.99 14.08 -11.80
CA ALA A 177 -2.99 14.88 -11.08
C ALA A 177 -2.29 13.98 -10.04
N ILE A 178 -1.14 14.44 -9.53
CA ILE A 178 -0.60 13.96 -8.25
C ILE A 178 -1.25 14.82 -7.16
N VAL A 179 -1.98 14.19 -6.24
CA VAL A 179 -2.61 14.87 -5.09
C VAL A 179 -1.89 14.40 -3.83
N ALA A 180 -1.31 15.32 -3.08
CA ALA A 180 -0.65 15.04 -1.81
C ALA A 180 -0.94 16.16 -0.80
N ALA A 181 -1.06 15.80 0.47
CA ALA A 181 -1.25 16.78 1.55
C ALA A 181 0.00 17.67 1.73
N ASN A 182 1.19 17.08 1.55
CA ASN A 182 2.47 17.76 1.40
C ASN A 182 3.21 17.12 0.23
N MET A 183 3.77 17.93 -0.67
CA MET A 183 4.57 17.45 -1.80
C MET A 183 5.90 18.20 -1.81
N GLU A 184 6.97 17.50 -1.48
CA GLU A 184 8.34 17.97 -1.63
C GLU A 184 8.95 17.27 -2.84
N ILE A 185 9.38 18.04 -3.84
CA ILE A 185 10.03 17.50 -5.04
C ILE A 185 11.50 17.90 -4.95
N TYR A 186 12.31 17.00 -4.40
CA TYR A 186 13.77 17.11 -4.42
C TYR A 186 14.27 16.56 -5.75
N ASN A 187 15.17 17.28 -6.41
CA ASN A 187 15.80 16.83 -7.64
C ASN A 187 17.29 17.13 -7.54
N ASP A 188 18.09 16.09 -7.39
CA ASP A 188 19.53 16.14 -7.12
C ASP A 188 20.42 16.07 -8.37
N ASP A 189 19.82 16.01 -9.57
CA ASP A 189 20.58 15.97 -10.83
C ASP A 189 19.94 16.88 -11.88
N ASP A 190 20.31 18.18 -11.98
CA ASP A 190 20.08 19.11 -13.13
C ASP A 190 18.72 19.10 -13.88
N TYR A 191 17.69 18.42 -13.37
CA TYR A 191 16.41 18.22 -14.02
C TYR A 191 15.44 19.29 -13.50
N ILE A 192 15.08 20.20 -14.39
CA ILE A 192 14.11 21.25 -14.10
C ILE A 192 12.74 20.61 -13.87
N ASN A 193 12.14 20.83 -12.70
CA ASN A 193 10.74 20.50 -12.45
C ASN A 193 9.85 21.42 -13.29
N VAL A 194 9.25 20.89 -14.36
CA VAL A 194 8.39 21.66 -15.28
C VAL A 194 6.92 21.53 -14.90
N ILE A 195 6.30 22.63 -14.47
CA ILE A 195 4.84 22.72 -14.33
C ILE A 195 4.24 23.08 -15.70
N GLY A 196 3.74 22.09 -16.42
CA GLY A 196 3.40 22.22 -17.86
C GLY A 196 2.22 23.12 -18.23
N LYS A 197 1.39 23.58 -17.28
CA LYS A 197 0.25 24.48 -17.57
C LYS A 197 0.15 25.65 -16.61
N ALA A 198 -0.22 25.39 -15.36
CA ALA A 198 -0.41 26.43 -14.35
C ALA A 198 -0.12 25.86 -12.96
N ALA A 199 0.62 26.62 -12.16
CA ALA A 199 0.68 26.46 -10.72
C ALA A 199 -0.35 27.41 -10.11
N THR A 200 -1.47 26.90 -9.63
CA THR A 200 -2.48 27.70 -8.91
C THR A 200 -2.29 27.49 -7.42
N CYS A 201 -1.83 28.52 -6.73
CA CYS A 201 -1.55 28.49 -5.29
C CYS A 201 -2.01 29.81 -4.65
N SER A 202 -2.28 29.78 -3.34
CA SER A 202 -2.53 30.99 -2.56
C SER A 202 -1.25 31.80 -2.37
N GLU A 203 -0.13 31.13 -2.14
CA GLU A 203 1.20 31.71 -1.98
C GLU A 203 2.24 30.88 -2.73
N LEU A 204 3.23 31.55 -3.34
CA LEU A 204 4.39 30.92 -3.98
C LEU A 204 5.66 31.61 -3.47
N TYR A 205 6.51 30.84 -2.78
CA TYR A 205 7.83 31.30 -2.37
C TYR A 205 8.88 30.78 -3.37
N VAL A 206 9.62 31.69 -3.99
CA VAL A 206 10.75 31.36 -4.87
C VAL A 206 12.03 31.77 -4.14
N SER A 207 12.84 30.78 -3.75
CA SER A 207 14.05 30.99 -2.93
C SER A 207 15.23 31.59 -3.71
N GLU A 208 15.31 31.32 -5.02
CA GLU A 208 16.39 31.79 -5.87
C GLU A 208 15.87 32.63 -7.04
N ASN A 209 15.72 32.03 -8.23
CA ASN A 209 15.43 32.77 -9.46
C ASN A 209 14.08 32.36 -10.04
N LEU A 210 13.18 33.34 -10.21
CA LEU A 210 11.99 33.19 -11.05
C LEU A 210 12.29 33.68 -12.46
N ASN A 211 12.61 32.77 -13.38
CA ASN A 211 12.76 33.12 -14.80
C ASN A 211 11.40 33.04 -15.51
N CYS A 212 10.85 34.17 -15.92
CA CYS A 212 9.59 34.21 -16.66
C CYS A 212 9.65 35.22 -17.81
N ARG A 213 9.01 34.88 -18.94
CA ARG A 213 8.96 35.75 -20.12
C ARG A 213 8.18 37.05 -19.86
N LYS A 214 7.14 36.98 -19.01
CA LYS A 214 6.27 38.13 -18.70
C LYS A 214 5.49 37.90 -17.41
N VAL A 215 5.62 38.82 -16.46
CA VAL A 215 4.71 38.95 -15.31
C VAL A 215 3.48 39.75 -15.76
N ARG A 216 2.27 39.26 -15.46
CA ARG A 216 1.01 39.99 -15.71
C ARG A 216 0.36 40.34 -14.38
N TYR A 217 0.13 41.62 -14.16
CA TYR A 217 -0.69 42.11 -13.05
C TYR A 217 -2.14 42.25 -13.51
N THR A 218 -3.09 41.73 -12.75
CA THR A 218 -4.52 41.99 -12.97
C THR A 218 -4.96 43.15 -12.09
N SER A 219 -5.63 44.13 -12.71
CA SER A 219 -6.10 45.35 -12.04
C SER A 219 -7.54 45.63 -12.50
N ASP A 220 -8.47 44.80 -12.04
CA ASP A 220 -9.89 44.85 -12.43
C ASP A 220 -10.68 45.82 -11.55
N LYS A 221 -11.50 46.71 -12.15
CA LYS A 221 -12.36 47.66 -11.41
C LYS A 221 -13.31 46.95 -10.45
N ARG A 222 -13.82 45.76 -10.80
CA ARG A 222 -14.75 44.96 -9.97
C ARG A 222 -14.10 44.43 -8.70
N LYS A 223 -12.76 44.44 -8.63
CA LYS A 223 -11.95 44.01 -7.48
C LYS A 223 -11.39 45.20 -6.70
N LYS A 224 -11.86 46.42 -6.97
CA LYS A 224 -11.41 47.65 -6.32
C LYS A 224 -12.61 48.41 -5.75
N GLN A 225 -12.36 49.08 -4.63
CA GLN A 225 -13.30 49.98 -3.99
C GLN A 225 -12.65 51.34 -3.77
N CYS A 226 -13.45 52.39 -3.56
CA CYS A 226 -12.97 53.74 -3.25
C CYS A 226 -11.99 54.32 -4.30
N ILE A 227 -12.23 54.06 -5.59
CA ILE A 227 -11.39 54.58 -6.68
C ILE A 227 -11.59 56.09 -6.79
N LYS A 228 -10.54 56.87 -6.50
CA LYS A 228 -10.52 58.33 -6.54
C LYS A 228 -9.33 58.80 -7.38
N ASP A 229 -9.43 60.01 -7.92
CA ASP A 229 -8.29 60.68 -8.55
C ASP A 229 -7.19 60.97 -7.53
N ILE A 230 -5.93 60.89 -7.95
CA ILE A 230 -4.79 61.40 -7.19
C ILE A 230 -4.83 62.93 -7.32
N GLU A 231 -5.04 63.66 -6.23
CA GLU A 231 -5.21 65.12 -6.28
C GLU A 231 -3.95 65.83 -6.78
N LYS A 232 -2.79 65.45 -6.22
CA LYS A 232 -1.48 66.03 -6.52
C LYS A 232 -0.41 64.94 -6.60
N ALA A 233 0.49 65.04 -7.57
CA ALA A 233 1.70 64.21 -7.58
C ALA A 233 2.72 64.75 -6.57
N ASP A 234 2.91 64.05 -5.45
CA ASP A 234 3.94 64.37 -4.47
C ASP A 234 5.14 63.43 -4.61
N PHE A 235 6.28 63.99 -5.01
CA PHE A 235 7.53 63.24 -5.21
C PHE A 235 8.50 63.40 -4.03
N ALA A 236 8.05 63.93 -2.89
CA ALA A 236 8.91 64.12 -1.72
C ALA A 236 9.59 62.81 -1.29
N GLY A 237 10.93 62.82 -1.22
CA GLY A 237 11.73 61.65 -0.82
C GLY A 237 12.07 60.69 -1.97
N LEU A 238 11.50 60.86 -3.16
CA LEU A 238 11.93 60.13 -4.37
C LEU A 238 13.17 60.78 -4.98
N ILE A 239 14.29 60.69 -4.26
CA ILE A 239 15.61 61.18 -4.70
C ILE A 239 16.31 60.05 -5.49
N PRO A 240 16.48 60.17 -6.82
CA PRO A 240 17.14 59.14 -7.60
C PRO A 240 18.62 59.04 -7.22
N VAL A 241 19.08 57.82 -6.97
CA VAL A 241 20.48 57.52 -6.63
C VAL A 241 20.98 56.32 -7.43
N SER A 242 22.29 56.26 -7.61
CA SER A 242 23.01 55.08 -8.10
C SER A 242 23.68 54.39 -6.92
N TYR A 243 23.59 53.07 -6.84
CA TYR A 243 24.14 52.28 -5.73
C TYR A 243 24.62 50.91 -6.20
N SER A 244 25.25 50.17 -5.30
CA SER A 244 25.63 48.77 -5.51
C SER A 244 25.14 47.91 -4.35
N PHE A 245 24.64 46.72 -4.65
CA PHE A 245 24.24 45.77 -3.62
C PHE A 245 25.48 45.25 -2.89
N ARG A 246 25.44 45.21 -1.55
CA ARG A 246 26.60 44.83 -0.73
C ARG A 246 27.08 43.41 -1.02
N ASP A 247 26.15 42.47 -1.20
CA ASP A 247 26.49 41.05 -1.34
C ASP A 247 26.95 40.68 -2.75
N SER A 248 26.32 41.24 -3.79
CA SER A 248 26.61 40.89 -5.19
C SER A 248 27.52 41.89 -5.90
N GLY A 249 27.71 43.11 -5.38
CA GLY A 249 28.43 44.19 -6.06
C GLY A 249 27.73 44.76 -7.30
N ASN A 250 26.55 44.23 -7.66
CA ASN A 250 25.82 44.65 -8.85
C ASN A 250 25.37 46.10 -8.73
N ARG A 251 25.61 46.88 -9.79
CA ARG A 251 25.19 48.29 -9.87
C ARG A 251 23.71 48.40 -10.24
N ALA A 252 23.01 49.32 -9.58
CA ALA A 252 21.61 49.63 -9.83
C ALA A 252 21.32 51.12 -9.63
N ILE A 253 20.17 51.56 -10.13
CA ILE A 253 19.63 52.90 -9.96
C ILE A 253 18.26 52.78 -9.32
N GLY A 254 17.93 53.66 -8.39
CA GLY A 254 16.64 53.65 -7.71
C GLY A 254 16.52 54.75 -6.66
N TYR A 255 15.73 54.48 -5.63
CA TYR A 255 15.50 55.35 -4.47
C TYR A 255 15.88 54.60 -3.19
N ILE A 256 16.19 55.35 -2.14
CA ILE A 256 16.44 54.79 -0.81
C ILE A 256 15.12 54.72 -0.04
N ALA A 257 14.81 53.54 0.52
CA ALA A 257 13.51 53.31 1.15
C ALA A 257 13.29 54.18 2.40
N GLN A 258 14.36 54.45 3.14
CA GLN A 258 14.37 55.30 4.33
C GLN A 258 14.01 56.75 3.99
N ASP A 259 14.50 57.28 2.87
CA ASP A 259 14.22 58.66 2.45
C ASP A 259 12.74 58.86 2.14
N VAL A 260 12.11 57.88 1.48
CA VAL A 260 10.67 57.88 1.20
C VAL A 260 9.86 57.67 2.49
N TYR A 261 10.33 56.80 3.38
CA TYR A 261 9.66 56.52 4.66
C TYR A 261 9.61 57.76 5.57
N LEU A 262 10.69 58.53 5.64
CA LEU A 262 10.74 59.77 6.41
C LEU A 262 9.75 60.83 5.91
N THR A 263 9.50 60.89 4.59
CA THR A 263 8.50 61.83 4.05
C THR A 263 7.07 61.35 4.29
N GLN A 264 6.85 60.04 4.34
CA GLN A 264 5.57 59.42 4.72
C GLN A 264 5.19 59.71 6.17
N GLU A 265 6.09 59.53 7.14
CA GLU A 265 5.79 59.80 8.58
C GLU A 265 5.46 61.27 8.85
N ASN A 266 6.05 62.17 8.07
CA ASN A 266 5.79 63.61 8.18
C ASN A 266 4.46 64.04 7.52
N GLY A 267 3.64 63.10 7.05
CA GLY A 267 2.35 63.36 6.41
C GLY A 267 2.46 64.04 5.04
N LYS A 268 3.65 64.00 4.42
CA LYS A 268 3.96 64.71 3.18
C LYS A 268 3.93 63.82 1.94
N ASN A 269 3.60 62.54 2.06
CA ASN A 269 3.71 61.63 0.92
C ASN A 269 2.59 60.58 0.89
N ALA A 270 1.98 60.40 -0.29
CA ALA A 270 0.99 59.36 -0.59
C ALA A 270 1.64 58.03 -1.01
N LEU A 271 2.97 58.00 -1.17
CA LEU A 271 3.70 56.81 -1.55
C LEU A 271 3.88 55.90 -0.34
N GLY A 272 3.29 54.71 -0.40
CA GLY A 272 3.46 53.70 0.63
C GLY A 272 4.82 53.04 0.52
N VAL A 273 5.59 53.04 1.61
CA VAL A 273 6.69 52.11 1.83
C VAL A 273 6.14 50.87 2.53
N ASN A 274 6.42 49.70 2.00
CA ASN A 274 6.05 48.44 2.63
C ASN A 274 7.09 48.07 3.71
N ARG A 275 6.64 47.42 4.78
CA ARG A 275 7.51 46.81 5.78
C ARG A 275 7.43 45.29 5.67
N SER A 276 8.58 44.67 5.49
CA SER A 276 8.74 43.21 5.44
C SER A 276 9.75 42.81 6.52
N GLY A 277 9.23 42.44 7.69
CA GLY A 277 10.04 42.23 8.89
C GLY A 277 10.88 43.46 9.25
N LYS A 278 12.22 43.31 9.23
CA LYS A 278 13.18 44.38 9.52
C LYS A 278 13.53 45.25 8.31
N TYR A 279 12.97 44.97 7.14
CA TYR A 279 13.30 45.64 5.88
C TYR A 279 12.18 46.59 5.42
N LEU A 280 12.59 47.65 4.73
CA LEU A 280 11.70 48.58 4.03
C LEU A 280 11.75 48.28 2.53
N GLU A 281 10.59 48.22 1.91
CA GLU A 281 10.44 47.86 0.50
C GLU A 281 9.67 48.94 -0.25
N LEU A 282 10.18 49.28 -1.44
CA LEU A 282 9.56 50.28 -2.31
C LEU A 282 8.74 49.59 -3.39
N PRO A 283 7.40 49.80 -3.46
CA PRO A 283 6.58 49.28 -4.54
C PRO A 283 6.77 50.12 -5.81
N TYR A 284 7.91 49.97 -6.49
CA TYR A 284 8.26 50.74 -7.69
C TYR A 284 7.16 50.75 -8.76
N VAL A 285 6.43 49.64 -8.93
CA VAL A 285 5.32 49.55 -9.87
C VAL A 285 4.19 50.53 -9.51
N ALA A 286 3.89 50.71 -8.22
CA ALA A 286 2.87 51.67 -7.77
C ALA A 286 3.27 53.12 -8.09
N TYR A 287 4.57 53.42 -8.07
CA TYR A 287 5.08 54.77 -8.35
C TYR A 287 4.84 55.21 -9.80
N SER A 288 4.66 54.26 -10.72
CA SER A 288 4.33 54.56 -12.12
C SER A 288 3.05 55.39 -12.28
N ALA A 289 2.02 55.13 -11.46
CA ALA A 289 0.78 55.90 -11.47
C ALA A 289 1.01 57.35 -10.98
N LEU A 290 1.90 57.53 -10.00
CA LEU A 290 2.27 58.86 -9.52
C LEU A 290 3.09 59.64 -10.56
N TYR A 291 4.06 59.00 -11.22
CA TYR A 291 4.79 59.62 -12.33
C TYR A 291 3.85 60.05 -13.46
N ALA A 292 2.88 59.21 -13.82
CA ALA A 292 1.87 59.56 -14.81
C ALA A 292 1.08 60.81 -14.40
N LYS A 293 0.67 60.92 -13.13
CA LYS A 293 0.00 62.12 -12.61
C LYS A 293 0.91 63.36 -12.67
N GLY A 294 2.17 63.25 -12.27
CA GLY A 294 3.11 64.37 -12.34
C GLY A 294 3.39 64.84 -13.78
N ILE A 295 3.47 63.90 -14.73
CA ILE A 295 3.57 64.22 -16.16
C ILE A 295 2.33 65.01 -16.62
N GLN A 296 1.12 64.56 -16.25
CA GLN A 296 -0.12 65.28 -16.57
C GLN A 296 -0.15 66.69 -15.97
N GLU A 297 0.29 66.86 -14.73
CA GLU A 297 0.39 68.18 -14.07
C GLU A 297 1.40 69.09 -14.75
N ASN A 298 2.59 68.57 -15.07
CA ASN A 298 3.61 69.30 -15.81
C ASN A 298 3.11 69.72 -17.20
N GLN A 299 2.38 68.84 -17.90
CA GLN A 299 1.78 69.18 -19.19
C GLN A 299 0.76 70.32 -19.07
N LYS A 300 -0.09 70.29 -18.03
CA LYS A 300 -1.02 71.40 -17.74
C LYS A 300 -0.28 72.72 -17.48
N ARG A 301 0.84 72.68 -16.73
CA ARG A 301 1.66 73.85 -16.46
C ARG A 301 2.32 74.40 -17.72
N ILE A 302 2.88 73.52 -18.55
CA ILE A 302 3.47 73.88 -19.84
C ILE A 302 2.43 74.56 -20.75
N ASN A 303 1.21 74.02 -20.83
CA ASN A 303 0.13 74.60 -21.63
C ASN A 303 -0.23 76.02 -21.15
N LYS A 304 -0.37 76.24 -19.84
CA LYS A 304 -0.61 77.57 -19.27
C LYS A 304 0.51 78.56 -19.61
N LEU A 305 1.76 78.14 -19.47
CA LEU A 305 2.92 78.99 -19.81
C LEU A 305 2.94 79.35 -21.30
N LYS A 306 2.62 78.40 -22.19
CA LYS A 306 2.52 78.66 -23.63
C LYS A 306 1.45 79.70 -23.96
N GLU A 307 0.27 79.63 -23.34
CA GLU A 307 -0.79 80.62 -23.52
C GLU A 307 -0.38 82.01 -23.03
N GLN A 308 0.29 82.09 -21.87
CA GLN A 308 0.80 83.35 -21.33
C GLN A 308 1.84 83.98 -22.27
N ILE A 309 2.78 83.18 -22.79
CA ILE A 309 3.78 83.64 -23.76
C ILE A 309 3.11 84.16 -25.03
N LYS A 310 2.08 83.47 -25.54
CA LYS A 310 1.33 83.90 -26.72
C LYS A 310 0.67 85.27 -26.50
N LYS A 311 -0.04 85.44 -25.37
CA LYS A 311 -0.67 86.72 -25.01
C LYS A 311 0.33 87.88 -24.89
N VAL A 312 1.52 87.65 -24.32
CA VAL A 312 2.55 88.69 -24.22
C VAL A 312 3.14 89.04 -25.59
N ARG A 313 3.25 88.07 -26.50
CA ARG A 313 3.76 88.27 -27.85
C ARG A 313 2.78 89.05 -28.73
N ASP A 314 1.48 88.76 -28.59
CA ASP A 314 0.41 89.43 -29.34
C ASP A 314 0.16 90.89 -28.90
N VAL A 315 0.62 91.30 -27.71
CA VAL A 315 0.50 92.69 -27.20
C VAL A 315 1.71 93.56 -27.56
N LYS A 316 2.81 92.98 -28.07
CA LYS A 316 4.04 93.69 -28.46
C LYS A 316 4.18 93.91 -29.98
N LEU A 317 3.15 93.58 -30.76
CA LEU A 317 2.99 93.88 -32.19
C LEU A 317 1.84 94.89 -32.34
#